data_AF-A0A9X1PW48-F1
#
_entry.id   AF-A0A9X1PW48-F1
#
_cell.length_a   1.000
_cell.length_b   1.000
_cell.length_c   1.000
_cell.angle_alpha   90.00
_cell.angle_beta   90.00
_cell.angle_gamma   90.00
#
_symmetry.space_group_name_H-M   'P 1'
#
loop_
_entity.id
_entity.type
_entity.pdbx_description
1 polymer ?
#
loop_
_entity_poly.entity_id
_entity_poly.type
_entity_poly.pdbx_seq_one_letter_code
_entity_poly.pdbx_strand_id
1 'polypeptide(L)'
;MPAAALKQKPARKPLPTQSTAQHPVLLDLPYAPVEKRPLPPGRPREWYITHNRRLKALRLAIALLDTGVYMPNQARNETIRSTAETIGVHPPSDTTCHMVRALMRYSR
;
A
#
# COMPACT_ATOMS: atom_id res chain seq x y z
N MET A 1 -56.49 -3.25 -15.87
CA MET A 1 -55.33 -3.80 -15.14
C MET A 1 -54.58 -2.65 -14.47
N PRO A 2 -54.68 -2.42 -13.14
CA PRO A 2 -53.91 -1.38 -12.49
C PRO A 2 -52.52 -1.92 -12.10
N ALA A 3 -51.48 -1.14 -12.40
CA ALA A 3 -50.09 -1.42 -12.07
C ALA A 3 -49.86 -1.29 -10.55
N ALA A 4 -49.29 -2.32 -9.94
CA ALA A 4 -48.93 -2.33 -8.53
C ALA A 4 -47.75 -1.39 -8.28
N ALA A 5 -47.96 -0.36 -7.46
CA ALA A 5 -46.91 0.56 -7.02
C ALA A 5 -45.96 -0.14 -6.03
N LEU A 6 -44.70 -0.30 -6.43
CA LEU A 6 -43.62 -0.78 -5.57
C LEU A 6 -43.35 0.25 -4.46
N LYS A 7 -43.63 -0.12 -3.21
CA LYS A 7 -43.30 0.68 -2.03
C LYS A 7 -41.78 0.82 -1.90
N GLN A 8 -41.28 2.05 -1.94
CA GLN A 8 -39.87 2.35 -1.72
C GLN A 8 -39.45 1.94 -0.29
N LYS A 9 -38.37 1.17 -0.16
CA LYS A 9 -37.76 0.86 1.14
C LYS A 9 -37.19 2.16 1.73
N PRO A 10 -37.42 2.46 3.01
CA PRO A 10 -36.90 3.69 3.62
C PRO A 10 -35.36 3.65 3.59
N ALA A 11 -34.77 4.74 3.10
CA ALA A 11 -33.33 4.95 3.09
C ALA A 11 -32.78 4.78 4.51
N ARG A 12 -31.93 3.76 4.72
CA ARG A 12 -31.16 3.63 5.97
C ARG A 12 -30.34 4.90 6.13
N LYS A 13 -30.60 5.65 7.20
CA LYS A 13 -29.73 6.78 7.59
C LYS A 13 -28.29 6.26 7.69
N PRO A 14 -27.32 6.89 7.03
CA PRO A 14 -25.92 6.49 7.17
C PRO A 14 -25.53 6.63 8.64
N LEU A 15 -24.89 5.59 9.20
CA LEU A 15 -24.39 5.65 10.56
C LEU A 15 -23.35 6.79 10.66
N PRO A 16 -23.30 7.52 11.79
CA PRO A 16 -22.32 8.57 11.99
C PRO A 16 -20.91 7.98 11.86
N THR A 17 -20.10 8.55 10.97
CA THR A 17 -18.68 8.24 10.85
C THR A 17 -18.03 8.55 12.20
N GLN A 18 -17.58 7.52 12.92
CA GLN A 18 -16.88 7.72 14.18
C GLN A 18 -15.57 8.44 13.91
N SER A 19 -15.33 9.53 14.64
CA SER A 19 -14.13 10.34 14.50
C SER A 19 -12.91 9.55 14.98
N THR A 20 -11.95 9.36 14.08
CA THR A 20 -10.62 8.79 14.37
C THR A 20 -9.83 9.61 15.40
N ALA A 21 -10.27 10.83 15.72
CA ALA A 21 -9.62 11.69 16.71
C ALA A 21 -9.72 11.16 18.15
N GLN A 22 -10.71 10.32 18.47
CA GLN A 22 -10.94 9.82 19.83
C GLN A 22 -10.35 8.42 20.05
N HIS A 23 -10.19 7.64 18.98
CA HIS A 23 -9.56 6.32 19.01
C HIS A 23 -8.65 6.19 17.78
N PRO A 24 -7.31 6.20 17.96
CA PRO A 24 -6.41 5.99 16.83
C PRO A 24 -6.72 4.63 16.23
N VAL A 25 -6.90 4.59 14.92
CA VAL A 25 -7.08 3.33 14.22
C VAL A 25 -5.77 2.56 14.34
N LEU A 26 -5.81 1.22 14.42
CA LEU A 26 -4.59 0.41 14.55
C LEU A 26 -3.54 0.67 13.45
N LEU A 27 -3.97 1.25 12.32
CA LEU A 27 -3.12 1.67 11.20
C LEU A 27 -2.36 2.99 11.47
N ASP A 28 -2.85 3.84 12.38
CA ASP A 28 -2.24 5.12 12.74
C ASP A 28 -1.10 4.93 13.78
N LEU A 29 -0.99 3.74 14.36
CA LEU A 29 0.10 3.38 15.26
C LEU A 29 1.41 3.22 14.49
N PRO A 30 2.56 3.57 15.08
CA PRO A 30 3.85 3.38 14.44
C PRO A 30 4.04 1.90 14.06
N TYR A 31 4.28 1.66 12.78
CA TYR A 31 4.44 0.32 12.23
C TYR A 31 5.64 -0.40 12.86
N ALA A 32 5.39 -1.49 13.57
CA ALA A 32 6.43 -2.38 14.08
C ALA A 32 6.79 -3.42 13.00
N PRO A 33 8.07 -3.56 12.59
CA PRO A 33 8.46 -4.55 11.60
C PRO A 33 8.14 -5.98 12.07
N VAL A 34 7.51 -6.76 11.19
CA VAL A 34 7.28 -8.19 11.43
C VAL A 34 8.62 -8.93 11.51
N GLU A 35 8.73 -9.88 12.44
CA GLU A 35 9.89 -10.75 12.55
C GLU A 35 10.15 -11.50 11.23
N LYS A 36 11.38 -11.35 10.70
CA LYS A 36 11.73 -11.95 9.41
C LYS A 36 12.01 -13.43 9.59
N ARG A 37 11.16 -14.27 8.99
CA ARG A 37 11.47 -15.69 8.81
C ARG A 37 12.59 -15.86 7.78
N PRO A 38 13.52 -16.80 7.99
CA PRO A 38 14.55 -17.09 7.01
C PRO A 38 13.93 -17.59 5.70
N LEU A 39 14.52 -17.22 4.58
CA LEU A 39 14.10 -17.71 3.27
C LEU A 39 14.47 -19.19 3.12
N PRO A 40 13.65 -19.99 2.42
CA PRO A 40 13.90 -21.42 2.28
C PRO A 40 15.21 -21.65 1.50
N PRO A 41 16.07 -22.59 1.90
CA PRO A 41 17.29 -22.93 1.15
C PRO A 41 16.98 -23.65 -0.18
N GLY A 42 17.97 -23.75 -1.07
CA GLY A 42 17.89 -24.57 -2.29
C GLY A 42 17.13 -23.96 -3.47
N ARG A 43 16.77 -22.67 -3.42
CA ARG A 43 16.14 -21.98 -4.56
C ARG A 43 17.21 -21.39 -5.49
N PRO A 44 16.90 -21.19 -6.78
CA PRO A 44 17.76 -20.43 -7.68
C PRO A 44 18.00 -19.00 -7.17
N ARG A 45 19.18 -18.44 -7.43
CA ARG A 45 19.56 -17.07 -7.00
C ARG A 45 18.50 -16.01 -7.38
N GLU A 46 17.97 -16.11 -8.58
CA GLU A 46 16.96 -15.18 -9.12
C GLU A 46 15.67 -15.14 -8.31
N TRP A 47 15.29 -16.26 -7.69
CA TRP A 47 14.11 -16.35 -6.83
C TRP A 47 14.28 -15.44 -5.61
N TYR A 48 15.44 -15.51 -4.94
CA TYR A 48 15.74 -14.66 -3.78
C TYR A 48 15.84 -13.19 -4.17
N ILE A 49 16.47 -12.88 -5.31
CA ILE A 49 16.56 -11.50 -5.83
C ILE A 49 15.16 -10.94 -6.06
N THR A 50 14.29 -11.69 -6.73
CA THR A 50 12.92 -11.27 -7.03
C THR A 50 12.11 -11.09 -5.75
N HIS A 51 12.22 -12.03 -4.80
CA HIS A 51 11.55 -11.93 -3.51
C HIS A 51 11.99 -10.68 -2.73
N ASN A 52 13.30 -10.45 -2.63
CA ASN A 52 13.85 -9.28 -1.93
C ASN A 52 13.52 -7.96 -2.64
N ARG A 53 13.44 -7.95 -3.98
CA ARG A 53 12.96 -6.79 -4.75
C ARG A 53 11.49 -6.49 -4.45
N ARG A 54 10.63 -7.52 -4.35
CA ARG A 54 9.22 -7.36 -3.95
C ARG A 54 9.10 -6.80 -2.54
N LEU A 55 9.84 -7.35 -1.57
CA LEU A 55 9.87 -6.83 -0.20
C LEU A 55 10.33 -5.36 -0.15
N LYS A 56 11.37 -5.02 -0.89
CA LYS A 56 11.84 -3.63 -1.00
C LYS A 56 10.77 -2.72 -1.61
N ALA A 57 10.12 -3.16 -2.69
CA ALA A 57 9.08 -2.38 -3.35
C ALA A 57 7.85 -2.13 -2.45
N LEU A 58 7.40 -3.15 -1.69
CA LEU A 58 6.29 -3.01 -0.74
C LEU A 58 6.61 -2.00 0.36
N ARG A 59 7.82 -2.06 0.95
CA ARG A 59 8.25 -1.09 1.97
C ARG A 59 8.23 0.34 1.45
N LEU A 60 8.74 0.55 0.23
CA LEU A 60 8.73 1.87 -0.40
C LEU A 60 7.31 2.33 -0.74
N ALA A 61 6.44 1.45 -1.22
CA ALA A 61 5.05 1.80 -1.51
C ALA A 61 4.30 2.26 -0.25
N ILE A 62 4.46 1.56 0.88
CA ILE A 62 3.89 1.98 2.16
C ILE A 62 4.44 3.35 2.57
N ALA A 63 5.76 3.53 2.59
CA ALA A 63 6.39 4.80 2.96
C ALA A 63 5.95 5.97 2.06
N LEU A 64 5.74 5.73 0.77
CA LEU A 64 5.21 6.74 -0.16
C LEU A 64 3.78 7.14 0.22
N LEU A 65 2.91 6.18 0.54
CA LEU A 65 1.55 6.46 0.98
C LEU A 65 1.54 7.24 2.30
N ASP A 66 2.38 6.86 3.26
CA ASP A 66 2.51 7.52 4.57
C ASP A 66 3.03 8.96 4.44
N THR A 67 3.85 9.24 3.42
CA THR A 67 4.42 10.57 3.14
C THR A 67 3.55 11.41 2.20
N GLY A 68 2.37 10.93 1.80
CA GLY A 68 1.40 11.68 1.02
C GLY A 68 1.48 11.52 -0.49
N VAL A 69 2.24 10.53 -0.98
CA VAL A 69 2.27 10.15 -2.40
C VAL A 69 1.21 9.07 -2.62
N TYR A 70 0.02 9.48 -3.03
CA TYR A 70 -1.13 8.58 -3.14
C TYR A 70 -1.24 7.87 -4.48
N MET A 71 -0.72 8.49 -5.55
CA MET A 71 -0.93 8.03 -6.91
C MET A 71 0.37 7.58 -7.60
N PRO A 72 0.31 6.59 -8.49
CA PRO A 72 1.49 6.05 -9.17
C PRO A 72 2.19 7.06 -10.10
N ASN A 73 1.47 8.09 -10.56
CA ASN A 73 2.03 9.19 -11.37
C ASN A 73 2.84 10.20 -10.54
N GLN A 74 2.59 10.29 -9.23
CA GLN A 74 3.36 11.11 -8.28
C GLN A 74 4.66 10.40 -7.87
N ALA A 75 4.68 9.07 -7.88
CA ALA A 75 5.84 8.24 -7.55
C ALA A 75 6.88 8.19 -8.69
N ARG A 76 7.52 9.32 -9.02
CA ARG A 76 8.63 9.37 -10.00
C ARG A 76 9.89 8.68 -9.44
N ASN A 77 10.87 8.36 -10.30
CA ASN A 77 12.05 7.61 -9.87
C ASN A 77 12.82 8.38 -8.79
N GLU A 78 12.90 9.70 -8.93
CA GLU A 78 13.56 10.62 -8.02
C GLU A 78 12.85 10.62 -6.67
N THR A 79 11.52 10.71 -6.67
CA THR A 79 10.69 10.63 -5.46
C THR A 79 10.89 9.30 -4.74
N ILE A 80 10.83 8.17 -5.46
CA ILE A 80 11.01 6.84 -4.87
C ILE A 80 12.42 6.69 -4.26
N ARG A 81 13.46 7.18 -4.95
CA ARG A 81 14.85 7.13 -4.47
C ARG A 81 15.06 8.02 -3.25
N SER A 82 14.50 9.23 -3.25
CA SER A 82 14.55 10.14 -2.10
C SER A 82 13.81 9.56 -0.88
N THR A 83 12.62 8.96 -1.07
CA THR A 83 11.92 8.25 0.02
C THR A 83 12.74 7.08 0.55
N ALA A 84 13.47 6.36 -0.32
CA ALA A 84 14.37 5.28 0.10
C ALA A 84 15.48 5.80 1.02
N GLU A 85 16.05 6.97 0.72
CA GLU A 85 17.04 7.64 1.57
C GLU A 85 16.43 8.03 2.93
N THR A 86 15.22 8.61 2.94
CA THR A 86 14.50 8.99 4.17
C THR A 86 14.29 7.80 5.12
N ILE A 87 13.97 6.61 4.58
CA ILE A 87 13.75 5.40 5.39
C ILE A 87 15.03 4.55 5.59
N GLY A 88 16.20 5.05 5.16
CA GLY A 88 17.48 4.36 5.33
C GLY A 88 17.64 3.08 4.49
N VAL A 89 16.94 2.97 3.36
CA VAL A 89 17.03 1.83 2.43
C VAL A 89 17.93 2.16 1.25
N HIS A 90 18.86 1.26 0.92
CA HIS A 90 19.75 1.44 -0.24
C HIS A 90 18.95 1.68 -1.54
N PRO A 91 19.41 2.62 -2.41
CA PRO A 91 18.70 3.05 -3.61
C PRO A 91 18.07 1.91 -4.43
N PRO A 92 16.79 2.05 -4.82
CA PRO A 92 16.12 1.07 -5.66
C PRO A 92 16.59 1.16 -7.12
N SER A 93 16.65 0.00 -7.78
CA SER A 93 16.83 -0.08 -9.24
C SER A 93 15.58 0.40 -9.98
N ASP A 94 15.72 0.73 -11.27
CA ASP A 94 14.56 1.15 -12.09
C ASP A 94 13.47 0.09 -12.17
N THR A 95 13.87 -1.20 -12.22
CA THR A 95 12.92 -2.32 -12.12
C THR A 95 12.13 -2.27 -10.80
N THR A 96 12.79 -1.96 -9.68
CA THR A 96 12.12 -1.82 -8.38
C THR A 96 11.21 -0.62 -8.36
N CYS A 97 11.61 0.52 -8.93
CA CYS A 97 10.74 1.70 -9.06
C CYS A 97 9.48 1.39 -9.87
N HIS A 98 9.61 0.61 -10.95
CA HIS A 98 8.46 0.14 -11.71
C HIS A 98 7.52 -0.74 -10.87
N MET A 99 8.08 -1.66 -10.08
CA MET A 99 7.31 -2.51 -9.16
C MET A 99 6.55 -1.69 -8.10
N VAL A 100 7.17 -0.64 -7.55
CA VAL A 100 6.52 0.29 -6.61
C VAL A 100 5.28 0.91 -7.26
N ARG A 101 5.41 1.47 -8.46
CA ARG A 101 4.27 2.05 -9.19
C ARG A 101 3.20 1.03 -9.52
N ALA A 102 3.59 -0.20 -9.84
CA ALA A 102 2.64 -1.28 -10.11
C ALA A 102 1.83 -1.63 -8.84
N LEU A 103 2.47 -1.67 -7.67
CA LEU A 103 1.79 -1.91 -6.39
C LEU A 103 0.83 -0.76 -6.01
N MET A 104 1.18 0.48 -6.33
CA MET A 104 0.33 1.66 -6.08
C MET A 104 -0.84 1.78 -7.07
N ARG A 105 -0.77 1.10 -8.22
CA ARG A 105 -1.91 0.95 -9.13
C ARG A 105 -2.84 -0.10 -8.53
N TYR A 106 -3.71 0.31 -7.61
CA TYR A 106 -4.83 -0.53 -7.21
C TYR A 106 -5.71 -0.78 -8.44
N SER A 107 -5.54 -1.93 -9.09
CA SER A 107 -6.39 -2.40 -10.18
C SER A 107 -7.69 -2.89 -9.56
N ARG A 108 -8.74 -2.08 -9.71
CA ARG A 108 -10.11 -2.54 -9.51
C ARG A 108 -10.57 -3.31 -10.74
#